data_AF-A0A1S1NFE0-F1
#
_entry.id   AF-A0A1S1NFE0-F1
#
_cell.length_a   1.000
_cell.length_b   1.000
_cell.length_c   1.000
_cell.angle_alpha   90.00
_cell.angle_beta   90.00
_cell.angle_gamma   90.00
#
_symmetry.space_group_name_H-M   'P 1'
#
loop_
_entity.id
_entity.type
_entity.pdbx_description
1 polymer ?
#
loop_
_entity_poly.entity_id
_entity_poly.type
_entity_poly.pdbx_seq_one_letter_code
_entity_poly.pdbx_strand_id
1 'polypeptide(L)'
;MHEAIYEKLIANSLAKHKLDNTKEGLKTFLRSPDFLKYRCTQGGRFIGPSGGEYLHRSIYHRYLSDEDKIVIYDSGYELGSIEPIPCESEKDFFSYLNEKYGGEDTEGNVKDIKKMITALTGVQFKLYLAQDKSLAYKVITLFYRIMKQYNSKIISFLMKPFSGKAEFEYRAEYPLITVDRAIDNSSILDEILTYLTFSMPQEYFEVANSLSITIAEVGEDMASMIKRMVHSDFIESDFIAPDLKSDINTFNSLWAQKIKDKAYQGGERLDFSLYAALILRVAEFRNKSCQVVAKTAYETPLKLNPISLSRAESISDDEVIESILGHSSFKSGIELQRKTKFIQDIIEIQNRKEGLRLSRLQVLLIKAVIIHDMAKPLEIKSKVIGESSVQKSVKSVLRDVAKQTVSPNSNKYPEALVQYWVFRFQLATYLLAYPDNEKKQNSLRKRNELEMFSDAYLNQYLKHSQLVTFKTLKFFPITFEKSMRGVSASLSGT
;
A
#
# COMPACT_ATOMS: atom_id res chain seq x y z
N MET A 1 -22.27 -21.54 6.12
CA MET A 1 -20.92 -22.06 5.81
C MET A 1 -19.82 -21.06 6.22
N HIS A 2 -19.93 -19.77 5.90
CA HIS A 2 -18.93 -18.75 6.28
C HIS A 2 -18.87 -18.46 7.80
N GLU A 3 -20.01 -18.45 8.49
CA GLU A 3 -20.11 -18.12 9.92
C GLU A 3 -19.35 -19.11 10.83
N ALA A 4 -19.56 -20.41 10.63
CA ALA A 4 -18.84 -21.47 11.35
C ALA A 4 -17.31 -21.44 11.11
N ILE A 5 -16.84 -20.87 9.99
CA ILE A 5 -15.40 -20.67 9.73
C ILE A 5 -14.88 -19.53 10.62
N TYR A 6 -15.61 -18.41 10.72
CA TYR A 6 -15.23 -17.28 11.56
C TYR A 6 -15.23 -17.64 13.04
N GLU A 7 -16.25 -18.33 13.54
CA GLU A 7 -16.31 -18.80 14.92
C GLU A 7 -15.12 -19.68 15.27
N LYS A 8 -14.76 -20.62 14.39
CA LYS A 8 -13.61 -21.50 14.59
C LYS A 8 -12.29 -20.71 14.56
N LEU A 9 -12.16 -19.70 13.70
CA LEU A 9 -10.97 -18.85 13.65
C LEU A 9 -10.84 -17.98 14.91
N ILE A 10 -11.93 -17.42 15.41
CA ILE A 10 -11.97 -16.63 16.63
C ILE A 10 -11.63 -17.52 17.83
N ALA A 11 -12.29 -18.66 17.97
CA ALA A 11 -12.04 -19.62 19.04
C ALA A 11 -10.59 -20.12 19.04
N ASN A 12 -10.02 -20.42 17.86
CA ASN A 12 -8.61 -20.81 17.74
C ASN A 12 -7.66 -19.67 18.13
N SER A 13 -7.97 -18.44 17.73
CA SER A 13 -7.19 -17.25 18.11
C SER A 13 -7.21 -17.02 19.62
N LEU A 14 -8.39 -17.09 20.27
CA LEU A 14 -8.52 -16.95 21.72
C LEU A 14 -7.81 -18.08 22.47
N ALA A 15 -8.03 -19.33 22.07
CA ALA A 15 -7.43 -20.50 22.70
C ALA A 15 -5.89 -20.48 22.61
N LYS A 16 -5.32 -20.02 21.48
CA LYS A 16 -3.86 -19.84 21.32
C LYS A 16 -3.27 -18.91 22.39
N HIS A 17 -4.08 -17.99 22.91
CA HIS A 17 -3.68 -17.01 23.90
C HIS A 17 -4.22 -17.31 25.30
N LYS A 18 -4.75 -18.52 25.54
CA LYS A 18 -5.36 -18.94 26.81
C LYS A 18 -6.51 -18.02 27.23
N LEU A 19 -7.19 -17.41 26.26
CA LEU A 19 -8.44 -16.69 26.47
C LEU A 19 -9.59 -17.64 26.19
N ASP A 20 -10.65 -17.51 26.99
CA ASP A 20 -11.91 -18.21 26.77
C ASP A 20 -12.76 -17.48 25.73
N ASN A 21 -13.71 -18.18 25.11
CA ASN A 21 -14.66 -17.57 24.17
C ASN A 21 -15.83 -16.93 24.93
N THR A 22 -15.54 -16.16 25.98
CA THR A 22 -16.52 -15.38 26.75
C THR A 22 -16.41 -13.90 26.41
N LYS A 23 -17.37 -13.08 26.89
CA LYS A 23 -17.33 -11.62 26.70
C LYS A 23 -16.04 -11.01 27.25
N GLU A 24 -15.54 -11.50 28.39
CA GLU A 24 -14.30 -11.01 29.00
C GLU A 24 -13.05 -11.45 28.24
N GLY A 25 -13.03 -12.69 27.71
CA GLY A 25 -11.98 -13.14 26.80
C GLY A 25 -11.92 -12.32 25.52
N LEU A 26 -13.07 -12.02 24.91
CA LEU A 26 -13.19 -11.15 23.73
C LEU A 26 -12.79 -9.71 24.04
N LYS A 27 -13.25 -9.15 25.16
CA LYS A 27 -12.86 -7.81 25.63
C LYS A 27 -11.34 -7.71 25.79
N THR A 28 -10.74 -8.69 26.44
CA THR A 28 -9.29 -8.77 26.64
C THR A 28 -8.57 -8.81 25.29
N PHE A 29 -9.00 -9.66 24.36
CA PHE A 29 -8.39 -9.78 23.04
C PHE A 29 -8.50 -8.48 22.20
N LEU A 30 -9.67 -7.83 22.20
CA LEU A 30 -9.95 -6.66 21.35
C LEU A 30 -9.43 -5.34 21.92
N ARG A 31 -9.24 -5.26 23.25
CA ARG A 31 -8.90 -4.01 23.95
C ARG A 31 -7.48 -4.00 24.53
N SER A 32 -6.92 -5.15 24.91
CA SER A 32 -5.60 -5.15 25.54
C SER A 32 -4.49 -4.82 24.53
N PRO A 33 -3.48 -4.03 24.92
CA PRO A 33 -2.36 -3.76 24.04
C PRO A 33 -1.55 -4.97 23.63
N ASP A 34 -1.48 -6.00 24.48
CA ASP A 34 -0.68 -7.20 24.26
C ASP A 34 -1.13 -8.01 23.04
N PHE A 35 -2.39 -7.84 22.62
CA PHE A 35 -2.98 -8.55 21.49
C PHE A 35 -3.02 -7.73 20.19
N LEU A 36 -2.48 -6.50 20.17
CA LEU A 36 -2.55 -5.63 19.00
C LEU A 36 -1.97 -6.29 17.75
N LYS A 37 -0.75 -6.82 17.85
CA LYS A 37 -0.10 -7.53 16.74
C LYS A 37 -0.95 -8.70 16.27
N TYR A 38 -1.54 -9.46 17.18
CA TYR A 38 -2.32 -10.64 16.85
C TYR A 38 -3.63 -10.30 16.14
N ARG A 39 -4.40 -9.32 16.60
CA ARG A 39 -5.68 -8.99 15.96
C ARG A 39 -5.55 -8.22 14.64
N CYS A 40 -4.41 -7.58 14.40
CA CYS A 40 -4.15 -6.74 13.23
C CYS A 40 -3.20 -7.33 12.19
N THR A 41 -2.11 -8.01 12.56
CA THR A 41 -1.05 -8.40 11.59
C THR A 41 -0.66 -9.87 11.66
N GLN A 42 -0.49 -10.42 12.86
CA GLN A 42 -0.01 -11.79 13.11
C GLN A 42 -1.13 -12.84 13.18
N GLY A 43 -2.39 -12.44 13.38
CA GLY A 43 -3.56 -13.33 13.35
C GLY A 43 -3.96 -13.78 11.95
N GLY A 44 -3.27 -13.27 10.92
CA GLY A 44 -3.54 -13.56 9.52
C GLY A 44 -4.62 -12.66 8.92
N ARG A 45 -4.68 -12.71 7.59
CA ARG A 45 -5.79 -12.18 6.79
C ARG A 45 -6.66 -13.35 6.39
N PHE A 46 -7.97 -13.21 6.54
CA PHE A 46 -8.91 -14.19 6.01
C PHE A 46 -9.52 -13.63 4.73
N ILE A 47 -9.76 -14.50 3.75
CA ILE A 47 -10.48 -14.10 2.55
C ILE A 47 -11.96 -13.94 2.96
N GLY A 48 -12.37 -12.70 3.16
CA GLY A 48 -13.76 -12.30 3.28
C GLY A 48 -14.37 -12.01 1.91
N PRO A 49 -15.68 -11.70 1.87
CA PRO A 49 -16.42 -11.37 0.64
C PRO A 49 -15.81 -10.22 -0.16
N SER A 50 -15.03 -9.35 0.49
CA SER A 50 -14.42 -8.14 -0.09
C SER A 50 -12.89 -8.25 -0.25
N GLY A 51 -12.30 -9.44 -0.10
CA GLY A 51 -10.84 -9.64 -0.11
C GLY A 51 -10.26 -9.96 1.28
N GLY A 52 -8.99 -9.62 1.51
CA GLY A 52 -8.31 -9.90 2.78
C GLY A 52 -8.82 -9.04 3.94
N GLU A 53 -9.63 -9.62 4.84
CA GLU A 53 -10.13 -8.97 6.05
C GLU A 53 -9.30 -9.33 7.28
N TYR A 54 -9.13 -8.36 8.18
CA TYR A 54 -8.50 -8.57 9.48
C TYR A 54 -9.50 -9.07 10.51
N LEU A 55 -9.02 -9.96 11.37
CA LEU A 55 -9.81 -10.64 12.38
C LEU A 55 -10.58 -9.67 13.28
N HIS A 56 -9.95 -8.55 13.67
CA HIS A 56 -10.60 -7.50 14.48
C HIS A 56 -11.88 -6.96 13.81
N ARG A 57 -11.79 -6.58 12.53
CA ARG A 57 -12.90 -6.02 11.77
C ARG A 57 -14.03 -7.03 11.62
N SER A 58 -13.71 -8.28 11.30
CA SER A 58 -14.71 -9.34 11.14
C SER A 58 -15.39 -9.68 12.48
N ILE A 59 -14.67 -9.68 13.61
CA ILE A 59 -15.27 -9.89 14.94
C ILE A 59 -16.30 -8.80 15.21
N TYR A 60 -15.94 -7.52 15.08
CA TYR A 60 -16.83 -6.42 15.42
C TYR A 60 -18.11 -6.40 14.58
N HIS A 61 -17.97 -6.52 13.25
CA HIS A 61 -19.10 -6.34 12.32
C HIS A 61 -19.96 -7.58 12.13
N ARG A 62 -19.44 -8.79 12.42
CA ARG A 62 -20.15 -10.04 12.12
C ARG A 62 -20.41 -10.95 13.32
N TYR A 63 -19.66 -10.79 14.41
CA TYR A 63 -19.72 -11.72 15.53
C TYR A 63 -20.24 -11.08 16.82
N LEU A 64 -19.91 -9.81 17.08
CA LEU A 64 -20.37 -9.15 18.29
C LEU A 64 -21.85 -8.75 18.19
N SER A 65 -22.65 -9.21 19.16
CA SER A 65 -23.97 -8.62 19.41
C SER A 65 -23.85 -7.20 19.94
N ASP A 66 -24.95 -6.45 19.91
CA ASP A 66 -24.98 -5.09 20.46
C ASP A 66 -24.72 -5.09 21.98
N GLU A 67 -25.20 -6.10 22.69
CA GLU A 67 -24.90 -6.33 24.11
C GLU A 67 -23.40 -6.60 24.34
N ASP A 68 -22.74 -7.34 23.44
CA ASP A 68 -21.29 -7.56 23.55
C ASP A 68 -20.50 -6.29 23.30
N LYS A 69 -20.93 -5.46 22.33
CA LYS A 69 -20.28 -4.18 22.05
C LYS A 69 -20.34 -3.25 23.27
N ILE A 70 -21.46 -3.19 23.97
CA ILE A 70 -21.59 -2.39 25.20
C ILE A 70 -20.62 -2.87 26.29
N VAL A 71 -20.53 -4.19 26.51
CA VAL A 71 -19.64 -4.78 27.53
C VAL A 71 -18.16 -4.56 27.19
N ILE A 72 -17.79 -4.73 25.93
CA ILE A 72 -16.41 -4.64 25.44
C ILE A 72 -15.94 -3.18 25.38
N TYR A 73 -16.81 -2.28 24.91
CA TYR A 73 -16.56 -0.84 24.76
C TYR A 73 -17.33 -0.08 25.84
N ASP A 74 -16.79 -0.18 27.06
CA ASP A 74 -17.40 0.21 28.34
C ASP A 74 -17.72 1.71 28.55
N SER A 75 -17.65 2.53 27.51
CA SER A 75 -18.07 3.92 27.55
C SER A 75 -18.55 4.36 26.17
N GLY A 76 -19.62 5.17 26.15
CA GLY A 76 -20.08 5.85 24.95
C GLY A 76 -19.06 6.83 24.34
N TYR A 77 -17.94 7.14 25.00
CA TYR A 77 -16.82 7.85 24.37
C TYR A 77 -15.91 6.95 23.52
N GLU A 78 -16.07 5.63 23.57
CA GLU A 78 -15.31 4.68 22.76
C GLU A 78 -15.94 4.52 21.37
N LEU A 79 -15.12 4.53 20.31
CA LEU A 79 -15.62 4.44 18.94
C LEU A 79 -16.32 3.10 18.62
N GLY A 80 -15.98 2.03 19.35
CA GLY A 80 -16.68 0.74 19.24
C GLY A 80 -17.98 0.65 20.04
N SER A 81 -18.26 1.61 20.91
CA SER A 81 -19.52 1.62 21.68
C SER A 81 -20.67 2.12 20.81
N ILE A 82 -21.79 1.41 20.88
CA ILE A 82 -23.06 1.80 20.24
C ILE A 82 -23.82 2.85 21.08
N GLU A 83 -23.40 3.08 22.32
CA GLU A 83 -24.05 4.02 23.23
C GLU A 83 -23.77 5.49 22.84
N PRO A 84 -24.69 6.41 23.18
CA PRO A 84 -24.43 7.84 23.07
C PRO A 84 -23.28 8.27 24.00
N ILE A 85 -22.60 9.36 23.65
CA ILE A 85 -21.59 9.93 24.54
C ILE A 85 -22.22 10.33 25.89
N PRO A 86 -21.58 10.02 27.04
CA PRO A 86 -22.15 10.32 28.35
C PRO A 86 -22.40 11.80 28.62
N CYS A 87 -21.53 12.67 28.09
CA CYS A 87 -21.67 14.12 28.23
C CYS A 87 -21.10 14.85 27.01
N GLU A 88 -21.71 15.98 26.66
CA GLU A 88 -21.22 16.84 25.58
C GLU A 88 -20.20 17.90 26.05
N SER A 89 -20.06 18.07 27.36
CA SER A 89 -19.12 18.99 28.00
C SER A 89 -17.69 18.61 27.66
N GLU A 90 -16.92 19.55 27.08
CA GLU A 90 -15.51 19.33 26.76
C GLU A 90 -14.69 19.08 28.04
N LYS A 91 -15.06 19.71 29.16
CA LYS A 91 -14.42 19.50 30.46
C LYS A 91 -14.58 18.05 30.94
N ASP A 92 -15.80 17.51 30.90
CA ASP A 92 -16.07 16.15 31.36
C ASP A 92 -15.45 15.12 30.41
N PHE A 93 -15.41 15.43 29.11
CA PHE A 93 -14.68 14.64 28.13
C PHE A 93 -13.17 14.58 28.43
N PHE A 94 -12.55 15.72 28.77
CA PHE A 94 -11.13 15.74 29.15
C PHE A 94 -10.87 15.00 30.46
N SER A 95 -11.74 15.16 31.46
CA SER A 95 -11.68 14.36 32.70
C SER A 95 -11.72 12.86 32.39
N TYR A 96 -12.67 12.42 31.55
CA TYR A 96 -12.76 11.02 31.13
C TYR A 96 -11.46 10.52 30.48
N LEU A 97 -10.88 11.26 29.52
CA LEU A 97 -9.64 10.84 28.85
C LEU A 97 -8.48 10.73 29.84
N ASN A 98 -8.36 11.68 30.76
CA ASN A 98 -7.31 11.68 31.78
C ASN A 98 -7.49 10.53 32.78
N GLU A 99 -8.72 10.29 33.27
CA GLU A 99 -9.01 9.21 34.22
C GLU A 99 -8.84 7.82 33.60
N LYS A 100 -9.29 7.64 32.35
CA LYS A 100 -9.28 6.33 31.68
C LYS A 100 -7.90 5.95 31.13
N TYR A 101 -7.18 6.91 30.54
CA TYR A 101 -5.94 6.65 29.78
C TYR A 101 -4.71 7.38 30.33
N GLY A 102 -4.89 8.32 31.26
CA GLY A 102 -3.81 9.10 31.85
C GLY A 102 -3.13 10.09 30.91
N GLY A 103 -2.02 10.65 31.41
CA GLY A 103 -1.08 11.48 30.67
C GLY A 103 -1.11 12.95 31.04
N GLU A 104 0.07 13.56 31.09
CA GLU A 104 0.23 15.01 31.27
C GLU A 104 -0.39 15.77 30.08
N ASP A 105 -1.02 16.90 30.36
CA ASP A 105 -1.60 17.83 29.38
C ASP A 105 -2.62 17.18 28.42
N THR A 106 -3.74 16.68 28.95
CA THR A 106 -4.85 16.13 28.14
C THR A 106 -5.32 17.12 27.08
N GLU A 107 -5.45 18.41 27.43
CA GLU A 107 -5.92 19.46 26.52
C GLU A 107 -4.96 19.65 25.34
N GLY A 108 -3.66 19.74 25.59
CA GLY A 108 -2.64 19.85 24.55
C GLY A 108 -2.62 18.63 23.62
N ASN A 109 -2.71 17.43 24.18
CA ASN A 109 -2.80 16.20 23.39
C ASN A 109 -4.05 16.20 22.49
N VAL A 110 -5.22 16.58 23.02
CA VAL A 110 -6.45 16.69 22.22
C VAL A 110 -6.30 17.76 21.13
N LYS A 111 -5.69 18.90 21.46
CA LYS A 111 -5.42 19.97 20.49
C LYS A 111 -4.56 19.48 19.32
N ASP A 112 -3.54 18.68 19.59
CA ASP A 112 -2.67 18.12 18.55
C ASP A 112 -3.37 17.05 17.71
N ILE A 113 -4.23 16.23 18.31
CA ILE A 113 -5.13 15.31 17.57
C ILE A 113 -6.03 16.11 16.61
N LYS A 114 -6.69 17.18 17.09
CA LYS A 114 -7.57 18.04 16.27
C LYS A 114 -6.81 18.66 15.09
N LYS A 115 -5.56 19.12 15.31
CA LYS A 115 -4.68 19.64 14.24
C LYS A 115 -4.32 18.56 13.23
N MET A 116 -3.95 17.36 13.70
CA MET A 116 -3.61 16.23 12.83
C MET A 116 -4.80 15.84 11.95
N ILE A 117 -6.01 15.70 12.51
CA ILE A 117 -7.23 15.40 11.74
C ILE A 117 -7.48 16.47 10.69
N THR A 118 -7.33 17.76 11.06
CA THR A 118 -7.49 18.87 10.12
C THR A 118 -6.48 18.79 8.98
N ALA A 119 -5.22 18.48 9.29
CA ALA A 119 -4.15 18.39 8.29
C ALA A 119 -4.29 17.15 7.37
N LEU A 120 -4.80 16.04 7.89
CA LEU A 120 -5.06 14.82 7.10
C LEU A 120 -6.26 14.97 6.18
N THR A 121 -7.37 15.53 6.69
CA THR A 121 -8.65 15.61 5.95
C THR A 121 -8.80 16.90 5.13
N GLY A 122 -8.02 17.93 5.43
CA GLY A 122 -8.19 19.27 4.84
C GLY A 122 -9.39 20.05 5.38
N VAL A 123 -10.15 19.49 6.33
CA VAL A 123 -11.36 20.10 6.91
C VAL A 123 -11.08 20.52 8.35
N GLN A 124 -11.46 21.75 8.70
CA GLN A 124 -11.29 22.27 10.06
C GLN A 124 -12.08 21.41 11.06
N PHE A 125 -11.40 20.90 12.11
CA PHE A 125 -12.03 19.99 13.08
C PHE A 125 -13.34 20.52 13.70
N LYS A 126 -13.44 21.84 13.91
CA LYS A 126 -14.65 22.48 14.44
C LYS A 126 -15.91 22.21 13.59
N LEU A 127 -15.75 21.95 12.29
CA LEU A 127 -16.87 21.62 11.40
C LEU A 127 -17.38 20.21 11.66
N TYR A 128 -16.49 19.23 11.85
CA TYR A 128 -16.87 17.88 12.27
C TYR A 128 -17.53 17.88 13.65
N LEU A 129 -16.99 18.66 14.59
CA LEU A 129 -17.54 18.79 15.94
C LEU A 129 -18.96 19.37 15.93
N ALA A 130 -19.22 20.35 15.06
CA ALA A 130 -20.55 20.95 14.89
C ALA A 130 -21.54 20.01 14.19
N GLN A 131 -21.04 19.13 13.31
CA GLN A 131 -21.85 18.17 12.57
C GLN A 131 -22.27 16.96 13.41
N ASP A 132 -21.32 16.35 14.12
CA ASP A 132 -21.54 15.18 14.96
C ASP A 132 -20.55 15.18 16.13
N LYS A 133 -20.98 15.77 17.25
CA LYS A 133 -20.15 15.88 18.45
C LYS A 133 -19.80 14.51 19.04
N SER A 134 -20.74 13.57 18.99
CA SER A 134 -20.56 12.20 19.48
C SER A 134 -19.43 11.51 18.73
N LEU A 135 -19.50 11.50 17.40
CA LEU A 135 -18.46 10.91 16.55
C LEU A 135 -17.12 11.64 16.72
N ALA A 136 -17.13 12.96 16.81
CA ALA A 136 -15.91 13.75 17.00
C ALA A 136 -15.18 13.38 18.29
N TYR A 137 -15.89 13.25 19.42
CA TYR A 137 -15.30 12.81 20.68
C TYR A 137 -14.84 11.36 20.63
N LYS A 138 -15.63 10.44 20.05
CA LYS A 138 -15.24 9.04 19.87
C LYS A 138 -13.94 8.88 19.06
N VAL A 139 -13.79 9.66 17.99
CA VAL A 139 -12.57 9.66 17.17
C VAL A 139 -11.38 10.25 17.95
N ILE A 140 -11.57 11.34 18.71
CA ILE A 140 -10.51 11.84 19.60
C ILE A 140 -10.08 10.77 20.61
N THR A 141 -11.04 10.09 21.26
CA THR A 141 -10.76 8.99 22.20
C THR A 141 -9.90 7.90 21.56
N LEU A 142 -10.21 7.49 20.32
CA LEU A 142 -9.41 6.52 19.59
C LEU A 142 -7.94 6.95 19.50
N PHE A 143 -7.66 8.17 19.01
CA PHE A 143 -6.28 8.65 18.88
C PHE A 143 -5.60 8.88 20.22
N TYR A 144 -6.33 9.40 21.21
CA TYR A 144 -5.80 9.60 22.56
C TYR A 144 -5.38 8.28 23.18
N ARG A 145 -6.25 7.26 23.14
CA ARG A 145 -5.95 5.90 23.57
C ARG A 145 -4.71 5.38 22.86
N ILE A 146 -4.62 5.56 21.53
CA ILE A 146 -3.47 5.07 20.77
C ILE A 146 -2.17 5.76 21.17
N MET A 147 -2.22 7.07 21.39
CA MET A 147 -1.07 7.85 21.86
C MET A 147 -0.57 7.36 23.21
N LYS A 148 -1.48 7.02 24.14
CA LYS A 148 -1.12 6.64 25.50
C LYS A 148 -0.74 5.16 25.63
N GLN A 149 -1.45 4.27 24.94
CA GLN A 149 -1.28 2.82 25.09
C GLN A 149 -0.30 2.19 24.09
N TYR A 150 -0.13 2.77 22.89
CA TYR A 150 0.64 2.12 21.82
C TYR A 150 1.85 2.95 21.38
N ASN A 151 1.65 4.23 21.07
CA ASN A 151 2.71 5.04 20.47
C ASN A 151 2.47 6.54 20.66
N SER A 152 3.22 7.14 21.60
CA SER A 152 3.17 8.59 21.85
C SER A 152 3.58 9.45 20.66
N LYS A 153 4.23 8.87 19.64
CA LYS A 153 4.66 9.54 18.40
C LYS A 153 3.77 9.20 17.21
N ILE A 154 2.55 8.69 17.43
CA ILE A 154 1.64 8.33 16.34
C ILE A 154 1.31 9.52 15.44
N ILE A 155 1.11 10.72 15.99
CA ILE A 155 0.88 11.93 15.18
C ILE A 155 2.09 12.19 14.27
N SER A 156 3.30 12.14 14.81
CA SER A 156 4.53 12.31 14.03
C SER A 156 4.68 11.24 12.96
N PHE A 157 4.27 10.00 13.24
CA PHE A 157 4.21 8.93 12.25
C PHE A 157 3.17 9.24 11.15
N LEU A 158 1.94 9.58 11.51
CA LEU A 158 0.86 9.86 10.56
C LEU A 158 1.02 11.17 9.80
N MET A 159 1.88 12.10 10.26
CA MET A 159 2.11 13.39 9.60
C MET A 159 3.47 13.51 8.92
N LYS A 160 4.33 12.49 9.05
CA LYS A 160 5.69 12.49 8.51
C LYS A 160 5.77 12.89 7.03
N PRO A 161 6.63 13.82 6.59
CA PRO A 161 6.82 14.03 5.16
C PRO A 161 7.58 12.86 4.53
N PHE A 162 7.35 12.59 3.25
CA PHE A 162 8.14 11.61 2.51
C PHE A 162 9.61 12.04 2.45
N SER A 163 10.52 11.14 2.86
CA SER A 163 11.94 11.49 3.04
C SER A 163 12.81 11.31 1.78
N GLY A 164 12.22 11.01 0.62
CA GLY A 164 12.98 10.68 -0.60
C GLY A 164 13.59 9.28 -0.61
N LYS A 165 13.26 8.45 0.39
CA LYS A 165 13.71 7.06 0.54
C LYS A 165 12.49 6.15 0.47
N ALA A 166 12.66 4.92 0.00
CA ALA A 166 11.58 3.93 0.07
C ALA A 166 11.25 3.63 1.54
N GLU A 167 10.00 3.84 1.95
CA GLU A 167 9.52 3.68 3.33
C GLU A 167 8.53 2.52 3.43
N PHE A 168 8.66 1.67 4.46
CA PHE A 168 7.99 0.36 4.48
C PHE A 168 6.99 0.17 5.61
N GLU A 169 6.77 1.19 6.43
CA GLU A 169 5.89 1.12 7.59
C GLU A 169 4.43 1.45 7.27
N TYR A 170 4.16 2.08 6.12
CA TYR A 170 2.81 2.33 5.66
C TYR A 170 2.26 1.13 4.89
N ARG A 171 2.16 0.00 5.59
CA ARG A 171 1.64 -1.26 5.03
C ARG A 171 0.75 -1.96 6.03
N ALA A 172 -0.39 -1.32 6.31
CA ALA A 172 -1.47 -2.01 7.00
C ALA A 172 -1.76 -3.35 6.33
N GLU A 173 -1.62 -3.46 5.00
CA GLU A 173 -1.96 -4.67 4.25
C GLU A 173 -0.87 -5.74 4.09
N TYR A 174 0.41 -5.38 4.19
CA TYR A 174 1.53 -6.30 3.98
C TYR A 174 2.65 -5.96 4.96
N PRO A 175 2.44 -6.21 6.26
CA PRO A 175 3.42 -5.85 7.28
C PRO A 175 4.72 -6.65 7.06
N LEU A 176 5.85 -5.98 7.29
CA LEU A 176 7.15 -6.63 7.27
C LEU A 176 7.27 -7.51 8.51
N ILE A 177 7.00 -8.81 8.37
CA ILE A 177 6.83 -9.76 9.51
C ILE A 177 8.12 -10.06 10.29
N THR A 178 9.25 -9.49 9.88
CA THR A 178 10.58 -9.71 10.47
C THR A 178 11.07 -8.54 11.31
N VAL A 179 10.31 -7.45 11.38
CA VAL A 179 10.72 -6.18 12.01
C VAL A 179 9.67 -5.74 13.01
N ASP A 180 9.99 -5.82 14.29
CA ASP A 180 9.00 -5.61 15.35
C ASP A 180 8.36 -4.22 15.27
N ARG A 181 9.17 -3.18 15.01
CA ARG A 181 8.65 -1.82 14.88
C ARG A 181 7.80 -1.59 13.63
N ALA A 182 8.10 -2.27 12.52
CA ALA A 182 7.28 -2.18 11.32
C ALA A 182 5.94 -2.91 11.54
N ILE A 183 5.95 -4.03 12.27
CA ILE A 183 4.74 -4.72 12.72
C ILE A 183 3.95 -3.82 13.66
N ASP A 184 4.58 -3.14 14.62
CA ASP A 184 3.92 -2.20 15.53
C ASP A 184 3.21 -1.08 14.77
N ASN A 185 3.94 -0.36 13.90
CA ASN A 185 3.38 0.74 13.14
C ASN A 185 2.26 0.29 12.20
N SER A 186 2.42 -0.88 11.54
CA SER A 186 1.38 -1.45 10.68
C SER A 186 0.15 -1.88 11.47
N SER A 187 0.34 -2.46 12.66
CA SER A 187 -0.75 -2.89 13.53
C SER A 187 -1.50 -1.69 14.09
N ILE A 188 -0.82 -0.61 14.48
CA ILE A 188 -1.47 0.63 14.93
C ILE A 188 -2.27 1.25 13.79
N LEU A 189 -1.71 1.31 12.58
CA LEU A 189 -2.41 1.86 11.43
C LEU A 189 -3.66 1.04 11.08
N ASP A 190 -3.55 -0.29 11.10
CA ASP A 190 -4.70 -1.18 10.88
C ASP A 190 -5.76 -1.05 11.99
N GLU A 191 -5.34 -0.94 13.25
CA GLU A 191 -6.24 -0.69 14.38
C GLU A 191 -7.02 0.61 14.16
N ILE A 192 -6.36 1.71 13.75
CA ILE A 192 -7.04 2.98 13.45
C ILE A 192 -8.07 2.76 12.33
N LEU A 193 -7.66 2.20 11.20
CA LEU A 193 -8.54 1.97 10.06
C LEU A 193 -9.73 1.10 10.44
N THR A 194 -9.51 0.05 11.24
CA THR A 194 -10.57 -0.83 11.71
C THR A 194 -11.55 -0.13 12.64
N TYR A 195 -11.08 0.60 13.65
CA TYR A 195 -11.96 1.33 14.56
C TYR A 195 -12.79 2.40 13.84
N LEU A 196 -12.21 3.08 12.84
CA LEU A 196 -12.95 4.06 12.04
C LEU A 196 -14.15 3.42 11.30
N THR A 197 -14.14 2.12 11.05
CA THR A 197 -15.30 1.44 10.43
C THR A 197 -16.45 1.18 11.40
N PHE A 198 -16.23 1.19 12.72
CA PHE A 198 -17.23 0.75 13.70
C PHE A 198 -18.46 1.65 13.76
N SER A 199 -18.29 2.94 13.50
CA SER A 199 -19.37 3.93 13.47
C SER A 199 -19.93 4.20 12.07
N MET A 200 -19.42 3.53 11.03
CA MET A 200 -19.86 3.76 9.66
C MET A 200 -21.19 3.06 9.39
N PRO A 201 -22.18 3.75 8.80
CA PRO A 201 -23.33 3.08 8.20
C PRO A 201 -22.88 2.08 7.12
N GLN A 202 -23.69 1.05 6.87
CA GLN A 202 -23.36 -0.06 5.96
C GLN A 202 -22.83 0.41 4.59
N GLU A 203 -23.49 1.39 3.95
CA GLU A 203 -23.04 1.89 2.64
C GLU A 203 -21.63 2.52 2.71
N TYR A 204 -21.36 3.29 3.76
CA TYR A 204 -20.04 3.91 3.98
C TYR A 204 -18.97 2.84 4.23
N PHE A 205 -19.31 1.80 5.00
CA PHE A 205 -18.44 0.68 5.28
C PHE A 205 -18.06 -0.10 4.01
N GLU A 206 -19.01 -0.37 3.12
CA GLU A 206 -18.76 -1.05 1.84
C GLU A 206 -17.80 -0.27 0.95
N VAL A 207 -17.99 1.05 0.85
CA VAL A 207 -17.07 1.93 0.11
C VAL A 207 -15.70 1.98 0.79
N ALA A 208 -15.64 2.08 2.12
CA ALA A 208 -14.37 2.10 2.86
C ALA A 208 -13.58 0.80 2.65
N ASN A 209 -14.24 -0.37 2.70
CA ASN A 209 -13.59 -1.66 2.51
C ASN A 209 -13.06 -1.87 1.09
N SER A 210 -13.75 -1.34 0.08
CA SER A 210 -13.31 -1.47 -1.32
C SER A 210 -12.25 -0.43 -1.70
N LEU A 211 -12.11 0.66 -0.95
CA LEU A 211 -11.32 1.83 -1.33
C LEU A 211 -9.86 1.52 -1.69
N SER A 212 -9.17 0.67 -0.92
CA SER A 212 -7.75 0.35 -1.20
C SER A 212 -7.58 -0.42 -2.51
N ILE A 213 -8.50 -1.34 -2.81
CA ILE A 213 -8.56 -2.08 -4.07
C ILE A 213 -8.89 -1.13 -5.21
N THR A 214 -9.93 -0.32 -5.05
CA THR A 214 -10.38 0.63 -6.08
C THR A 214 -9.29 1.63 -6.47
N ILE A 215 -8.55 2.18 -5.50
CA ILE A 215 -7.43 3.10 -5.78
C ILE A 215 -6.34 2.39 -6.59
N ALA A 216 -6.00 1.15 -6.23
CA ALA A 216 -4.99 0.37 -6.95
C ALA A 216 -5.42 0.08 -8.40
N GLU A 217 -6.65 -0.38 -8.61
CA GLU A 217 -7.20 -0.68 -9.94
C GLU A 217 -7.25 0.57 -10.84
N VAL A 218 -7.73 1.70 -10.30
CA VAL A 218 -7.78 2.95 -11.06
C VAL A 218 -6.36 3.46 -11.39
N GLY A 219 -5.39 3.25 -10.51
CA GLY A 219 -3.97 3.53 -10.80
C GLY A 219 -3.43 2.68 -11.95
N GLU A 220 -3.71 1.37 -11.94
CA GLU A 220 -3.35 0.43 -13.02
C GLU A 220 -3.98 0.84 -14.37
N ASP A 221 -5.25 1.22 -14.37
CA ASP A 221 -5.96 1.69 -15.57
C ASP A 221 -5.37 2.99 -16.11
N MET A 222 -5.02 3.92 -15.22
CA MET A 222 -4.37 5.18 -15.57
C MET A 222 -3.01 4.94 -16.22
N ALA A 223 -2.17 4.11 -15.61
CA ALA A 223 -0.87 3.74 -16.13
C ALA A 223 -1.01 3.07 -17.51
N SER A 224 -1.98 2.17 -17.66
CA SER A 224 -2.28 1.48 -18.92
C SER A 224 -2.76 2.44 -20.03
N MET A 225 -3.56 3.45 -19.69
CA MET A 225 -4.02 4.45 -20.64
C MET A 225 -2.88 5.36 -21.11
N ILE A 226 -2.08 5.89 -20.19
CA ILE A 226 -0.89 6.70 -20.51
C ILE A 226 0.07 5.88 -21.38
N LYS A 227 0.28 4.60 -21.03
CA LYS A 227 1.08 3.69 -21.85
C LYS A 227 0.56 3.60 -23.29
N ARG A 228 -0.75 3.50 -23.52
CA ARG A 228 -1.33 3.44 -24.87
C ARG A 228 -1.12 4.73 -25.66
N MET A 229 -1.37 5.88 -25.05
CA MET A 229 -1.15 7.19 -25.67
C MET A 229 0.32 7.37 -26.09
N VAL A 230 1.22 6.99 -25.21
CA VAL A 230 2.65 7.03 -25.49
C VAL A 230 3.01 6.03 -26.59
N HIS A 231 2.45 4.81 -26.58
CA HIS A 231 2.74 3.80 -27.61
C HIS A 231 2.25 4.18 -29.00
N SER A 232 1.10 4.87 -29.13
CA SER A 232 0.63 5.36 -30.43
C SER A 232 1.62 6.37 -31.02
N ASP A 233 2.17 7.26 -30.20
CA ASP A 233 3.14 8.27 -30.67
C ASP A 233 4.51 7.66 -31.03
N PHE A 234 4.87 6.55 -30.37
CA PHE A 234 6.13 5.81 -30.60
C PHE A 234 6.10 4.90 -31.84
N ILE A 235 4.93 4.51 -32.34
CA ILE A 235 4.81 3.69 -33.56
C ILE A 235 4.87 4.56 -34.82
N GLU A 236 4.48 5.85 -34.71
CA GLU A 236 4.42 6.75 -35.87
C GLU A 236 5.66 7.64 -36.07
N SER A 237 6.58 7.77 -35.11
CA SER A 237 7.77 8.64 -35.30
C SER A 237 9.08 8.14 -34.68
N ASP A 238 10.13 8.07 -35.50
CA ASP A 238 11.54 7.85 -35.09
C ASP A 238 12.15 9.08 -34.36
N PHE A 239 11.34 10.08 -34.00
CA PHE A 239 11.76 11.32 -33.37
C PHE A 239 11.39 11.33 -31.88
N ILE A 240 12.41 11.30 -31.02
CA ILE A 240 12.26 11.38 -29.57
C ILE A 240 11.73 12.77 -29.18
N ALA A 241 10.45 12.81 -28.82
CA ALA A 241 9.85 13.52 -27.69
C ALA A 241 10.72 14.55 -26.91
N PRO A 242 10.79 15.80 -27.38
CA PRO A 242 10.80 16.99 -26.53
C PRO A 242 9.39 17.25 -25.94
N ASP A 243 8.33 16.79 -26.61
CA ASP A 243 6.95 17.14 -26.31
C ASP A 243 6.28 16.29 -25.23
N LEU A 244 6.80 15.12 -24.89
CA LEU A 244 6.15 14.26 -23.88
C LEU A 244 6.02 14.93 -22.49
N LYS A 245 6.99 15.77 -22.10
CA LYS A 245 6.88 16.57 -20.87
C LYS A 245 5.85 17.68 -21.01
N SER A 246 5.72 18.25 -22.22
CA SER A 246 4.67 19.20 -22.59
C SER A 246 3.29 18.54 -22.56
N ASP A 247 3.13 17.32 -23.07
CA ASP A 247 1.87 16.58 -23.07
C ASP A 247 1.45 16.18 -21.67
N ILE A 248 2.39 15.73 -20.82
CA ILE A 248 2.14 15.52 -19.40
C ILE A 248 1.75 16.84 -18.73
N ASN A 249 2.45 17.95 -19.00
CA ASN A 249 2.13 19.24 -18.41
C ASN A 249 0.79 19.80 -18.90
N THR A 250 0.43 19.55 -20.16
CA THR A 250 -0.83 19.94 -20.78
C THR A 250 -1.96 19.12 -20.19
N PHE A 251 -1.79 17.80 -20.12
CA PHE A 251 -2.66 16.88 -19.37
C PHE A 251 -2.84 17.34 -17.92
N ASN A 252 -1.75 17.72 -17.24
CA ASN A 252 -1.77 18.25 -15.87
C ASN A 252 -2.58 19.53 -15.76
N SER A 253 -2.41 20.46 -16.70
CA SER A 253 -3.08 21.76 -16.69
C SER A 253 -4.58 21.64 -16.95
N LEU A 254 -4.98 20.86 -17.95
CA LEU A 254 -6.38 20.61 -18.32
C LEU A 254 -7.14 19.95 -17.19
N TRP A 255 -6.50 19.00 -16.50
CA TRP A 255 -7.13 18.30 -15.39
C TRP A 255 -7.10 19.10 -14.09
N ALA A 256 -6.02 19.82 -13.78
CA ALA A 256 -5.98 20.74 -12.64
C ALA A 256 -7.06 21.84 -12.75
N GLN A 257 -7.36 22.29 -13.97
CA GLN A 257 -8.47 23.20 -14.24
C GLN A 257 -9.82 22.55 -13.93
N LYS A 258 -10.08 21.33 -14.41
CA LYS A 258 -11.32 20.58 -14.08
C LYS A 258 -11.49 20.30 -12.57
N ILE A 259 -10.39 20.20 -11.82
CA ILE A 259 -10.40 20.06 -10.36
C ILE A 259 -10.82 21.38 -9.67
N LYS A 260 -10.24 22.52 -10.10
CA LYS A 260 -10.46 23.81 -9.44
C LYS A 260 -11.92 24.29 -9.49
N ASP A 261 -12.68 23.81 -10.46
CA ASP A 261 -14.08 24.22 -10.67
C ASP A 261 -15.09 23.57 -9.72
N LYS A 262 -14.66 22.73 -8.76
CA LYS A 262 -15.53 22.10 -7.76
C LYS A 262 -14.99 22.25 -6.34
N ALA A 263 -15.16 23.43 -5.75
CA ALA A 263 -14.97 23.62 -4.31
C ALA A 263 -16.21 23.12 -3.56
N TYR A 264 -16.09 22.03 -2.81
CA TYR A 264 -17.18 21.53 -1.96
C TYR A 264 -17.14 22.25 -0.60
N GLN A 265 -18.31 22.77 -0.17
CA GLN A 265 -18.47 23.54 1.07
C GLN A 265 -19.32 22.80 2.12
N GLY A 266 -19.19 21.46 2.23
CA GLY A 266 -19.96 20.65 3.19
C GLY A 266 -19.14 19.51 3.82
N GLY A 267 -19.45 19.14 5.07
CA GLY A 267 -18.73 18.12 5.83
C GLY A 267 -19.22 16.71 5.56
N GLU A 268 -18.35 15.84 5.06
CA GLU A 268 -18.55 14.40 5.12
C GLU A 268 -18.41 13.90 6.56
N ARG A 269 -18.81 12.64 6.82
CA ARG A 269 -18.60 12.06 8.15
C ARG A 269 -17.11 12.00 8.48
N LEU A 270 -16.77 12.29 9.74
CA LEU A 270 -15.37 12.35 10.21
C LEU A 270 -14.65 11.01 10.07
N ASP A 271 -15.30 9.93 10.50
CA ASP A 271 -14.76 8.57 10.46
C ASP A 271 -14.36 8.14 9.03
N PHE A 272 -15.25 8.37 8.07
CA PHE A 272 -15.02 8.07 6.66
C PHE A 272 -13.95 8.97 6.03
N SER A 273 -14.03 10.28 6.26
CA SER A 273 -13.06 11.24 5.71
C SER A 273 -11.64 10.92 6.18
N LEU A 274 -11.50 10.56 7.46
CA LEU A 274 -10.22 10.20 8.03
C LEU A 274 -9.73 8.83 7.54
N TYR A 275 -10.62 7.85 7.43
CA TYR A 275 -10.30 6.54 6.86
C TYR A 275 -9.72 6.70 5.44
N ALA A 276 -10.43 7.42 4.59
CA ALA A 276 -10.03 7.63 3.21
C ALA A 276 -8.72 8.44 3.11
N ALA A 277 -8.55 9.48 3.94
CA ALA A 277 -7.29 10.23 4.01
C ALA A 277 -6.09 9.34 4.40
N LEU A 278 -6.28 8.40 5.32
CA LEU A 278 -5.24 7.47 5.74
C LEU A 278 -4.92 6.42 4.66
N ILE A 279 -5.93 5.88 3.97
CA ILE A 279 -5.71 4.97 2.82
C ILE A 279 -4.97 5.67 1.69
N LEU A 280 -5.36 6.89 1.34
CA LEU A 280 -4.65 7.70 0.34
C LEU A 280 -3.20 7.95 0.73
N ARG A 281 -2.96 8.19 2.02
CA ARG A 281 -1.61 8.34 2.53
C ARG A 281 -0.80 7.05 2.41
N VAL A 282 -1.39 5.89 2.70
CA VAL A 282 -0.75 4.58 2.49
C VAL A 282 -0.37 4.40 1.02
N ALA A 283 -1.30 4.67 0.11
CA ALA A 283 -1.06 4.62 -1.33
C ALA A 283 0.08 5.59 -1.74
N GLU A 284 0.05 6.83 -1.27
CA GLU A 284 1.08 7.85 -1.54
C GLU A 284 2.49 7.35 -1.15
N PHE A 285 2.65 6.80 0.05
CA PHE A 285 3.94 6.29 0.51
C PHE A 285 4.39 5.04 -0.23
N ARG A 286 3.47 4.12 -0.57
CA ARG A 286 3.79 2.95 -1.38
C ARG A 286 4.26 3.37 -2.77
N ASN A 287 3.53 4.26 -3.44
CA ASN A 287 3.82 4.71 -4.80
C ASN A 287 5.17 5.46 -4.86
N LYS A 288 5.41 6.38 -3.92
CA LYS A 288 6.71 7.07 -3.80
C LYS A 288 7.87 6.12 -3.48
N SER A 289 7.61 5.05 -2.73
CA SER A 289 8.62 4.03 -2.45
C SER A 289 8.94 3.19 -3.68
N CYS A 290 7.91 2.79 -4.44
CA CYS A 290 8.08 2.18 -5.75
C CYS A 290 8.91 3.09 -6.67
N GLN A 291 8.63 4.40 -6.70
CA GLN A 291 9.37 5.39 -7.52
C GLN A 291 10.87 5.36 -7.28
N VAL A 292 11.30 5.34 -6.02
CA VAL A 292 12.72 5.26 -5.68
C VAL A 292 13.35 3.96 -6.21
N VAL A 293 12.62 2.85 -6.14
CA VAL A 293 13.08 1.52 -6.58
C VAL A 293 13.19 1.43 -8.09
N ALA A 294 12.13 1.77 -8.79
CA ALA A 294 12.07 1.72 -10.25
C ALA A 294 13.13 2.64 -10.86
N LYS A 295 13.26 3.86 -10.34
CA LYS A 295 14.33 4.78 -10.75
C LYS A 295 15.70 4.12 -10.64
N THR A 296 15.99 3.50 -9.49
CA THR A 296 17.25 2.77 -9.27
C THR A 296 17.41 1.60 -10.26
N ALA A 297 16.34 0.81 -10.49
CA ALA A 297 16.35 -0.34 -11.39
C ALA A 297 16.59 0.04 -12.86
N TYR A 298 16.01 1.15 -13.33
CA TYR A 298 16.12 1.59 -14.72
C TYR A 298 17.35 2.46 -14.98
N GLU A 299 17.82 3.25 -14.01
CA GLU A 299 19.06 4.02 -14.13
C GLU A 299 20.30 3.13 -14.08
N THR A 300 20.24 2.00 -13.38
CA THR A 300 21.35 1.04 -13.32
C THR A 300 21.55 0.36 -14.68
N PRO A 301 22.73 0.49 -15.32
CA PRO A 301 22.98 -0.10 -16.63
C PRO A 301 22.81 -1.62 -16.61
N LEU A 302 21.98 -2.15 -17.52
CA LEU A 302 21.83 -3.57 -17.80
C LEU A 302 22.38 -3.85 -19.19
N LYS A 303 23.44 -4.65 -19.26
CA LYS A 303 24.04 -5.08 -20.53
C LYS A 303 23.72 -6.55 -20.72
N LEU A 304 22.88 -6.84 -21.71
CA LEU A 304 22.51 -8.20 -22.11
C LEU A 304 22.62 -8.27 -23.63
N ASN A 305 23.17 -9.36 -24.13
CA ASN A 305 23.20 -9.64 -25.56
C ASN A 305 21.84 -10.19 -26.01
N PRO A 306 21.42 -9.85 -27.24
CA PRO A 306 20.27 -10.49 -27.83
C PRO A 306 20.51 -11.97 -28.09
N ILE A 307 19.46 -12.75 -27.91
CA ILE A 307 19.45 -14.13 -28.37
C ILE A 307 19.03 -14.09 -29.84
N SER A 308 19.95 -14.33 -30.77
CA SER A 308 19.58 -14.62 -32.15
C SER A 308 18.81 -15.94 -32.14
N LEU A 309 17.48 -15.90 -32.28
CA LEU A 309 16.60 -17.08 -32.28
C LEU A 309 16.84 -18.05 -33.46
N SER A 310 17.87 -17.82 -34.28
CA SER A 310 18.28 -18.73 -35.32
C SER A 310 19.08 -19.91 -34.73
N ARG A 311 18.37 -21.01 -34.47
CA ARG A 311 18.84 -22.39 -34.20
C ARG A 311 19.22 -22.70 -32.75
N ALA A 312 18.28 -23.27 -32.00
CA ALA A 312 18.57 -23.80 -30.68
C ALA A 312 17.58 -24.89 -30.23
N GLU A 313 17.46 -25.98 -30.99
CA GLU A 313 16.65 -27.13 -30.55
C GLU A 313 17.35 -27.97 -29.45
N SER A 314 18.62 -27.69 -29.12
CA SER A 314 19.41 -28.45 -28.14
C SER A 314 20.40 -27.64 -27.30
N ILE A 315 20.13 -26.36 -27.01
CA ILE A 315 21.04 -25.54 -26.20
C ILE A 315 20.76 -25.74 -24.69
N SER A 316 21.82 -26.00 -23.94
CA SER A 316 21.77 -26.13 -22.48
C SER A 316 21.41 -24.80 -21.81
N ASP A 317 20.88 -24.85 -20.59
CA ASP A 317 20.55 -23.64 -19.82
C ASP A 317 21.78 -22.71 -19.65
N ASP A 318 22.96 -23.29 -19.45
CA ASP A 318 24.20 -22.55 -19.22
C ASP A 318 24.66 -21.82 -20.49
N GLU A 319 24.63 -22.47 -21.65
CA GLU A 319 24.97 -21.85 -22.93
C GLU A 319 24.03 -20.68 -23.29
N VAL A 320 22.73 -20.80 -22.99
CA VAL A 320 21.78 -19.69 -23.19
C VAL A 320 22.12 -18.51 -22.27
N ILE A 321 22.44 -18.79 -21.00
CA ILE A 321 22.80 -17.73 -20.04
C ILE A 321 24.11 -17.06 -20.43
N GLU A 322 25.13 -17.83 -20.84
CA GLU A 322 26.40 -17.30 -21.32
C GLU A 322 26.22 -16.45 -22.58
N SER A 323 25.35 -16.89 -23.50
CA SER A 323 24.99 -16.12 -24.69
C SER A 323 24.36 -14.77 -24.30
N ILE A 324 23.38 -14.76 -23.38
CA ILE A 324 22.73 -13.54 -22.88
C ILE A 324 23.74 -12.61 -22.16
N LEU A 325 24.67 -13.16 -21.38
CA LEU A 325 25.64 -12.37 -20.60
C LEU A 325 26.85 -11.90 -21.41
N GLY A 326 27.17 -12.59 -22.51
CA GLY A 326 28.33 -12.30 -23.34
C GLY A 326 29.68 -12.68 -22.72
N HIS A 327 29.68 -13.48 -21.65
CA HIS A 327 30.91 -13.96 -21.02
C HIS A 327 30.71 -15.32 -20.35
N SER A 328 31.73 -16.18 -20.45
CA SER A 328 31.77 -17.53 -19.88
C SER A 328 32.26 -17.48 -18.44
N SER A 329 31.36 -17.28 -17.48
CA SER A 329 31.69 -17.43 -16.06
C SER A 329 30.45 -17.58 -15.19
N PHE A 330 29.75 -18.70 -15.36
CA PHE A 330 28.72 -19.09 -14.40
C PHE A 330 28.63 -20.61 -14.24
N LYS A 331 28.36 -21.07 -13.01
CA LYS A 331 28.00 -22.46 -12.73
C LYS A 331 26.61 -22.49 -12.11
N SER A 332 25.68 -23.18 -12.78
CA SER A 332 24.33 -23.43 -12.26
C SER A 332 24.39 -24.21 -10.95
N GLY A 333 24.33 -23.48 -9.84
CA GLY A 333 24.28 -24.03 -8.49
C GLY A 333 22.88 -23.94 -7.88
N ILE A 334 22.64 -24.76 -6.86
CA ILE A 334 21.38 -24.79 -6.12
C ILE A 334 20.98 -23.41 -5.56
N GLU A 335 21.97 -22.58 -5.21
CA GLU A 335 21.72 -21.20 -4.78
C GLU A 335 21.08 -20.33 -5.86
N LEU A 336 21.54 -20.43 -7.12
CA LEU A 336 20.94 -19.65 -8.19
C LEU A 336 19.52 -20.16 -8.47
N GLN A 337 19.31 -21.47 -8.44
CA GLN A 337 17.97 -22.04 -8.61
C GLN A 337 17.00 -21.51 -7.56
N ARG A 338 17.40 -21.44 -6.28
CA ARG A 338 16.59 -20.85 -5.20
C ARG A 338 16.29 -19.38 -5.42
N LYS A 339 17.30 -18.58 -5.78
CA LYS A 339 17.13 -17.14 -6.09
C LYS A 339 16.18 -16.93 -7.28
N THR A 340 16.31 -17.75 -8.31
CA THR A 340 15.49 -17.70 -9.52
C THR A 340 14.05 -18.07 -9.21
N LYS A 341 13.83 -19.16 -8.47
CA LYS A 341 12.50 -19.61 -8.08
C LYS A 341 11.77 -18.55 -7.24
N PHE A 342 12.47 -17.92 -6.30
CA PHE A 342 11.93 -16.82 -5.52
C PHE A 342 11.42 -15.67 -6.40
N ILE A 343 12.24 -15.19 -7.34
CA ILE A 343 11.86 -14.09 -8.24
C ILE A 343 10.73 -14.52 -9.19
N GLN A 344 10.78 -15.75 -9.72
CA GLN A 344 9.72 -16.31 -10.55
C GLN A 344 8.38 -16.30 -9.80
N ASP A 345 8.33 -16.77 -8.56
CA ASP A 345 7.11 -16.83 -7.76
C ASP A 345 6.50 -15.43 -7.57
N ILE A 346 7.34 -14.41 -7.37
CA ILE A 346 6.90 -13.01 -7.23
C ILE A 346 6.27 -12.51 -8.54
N ILE A 347 6.92 -12.72 -9.67
CA ILE A 347 6.43 -12.27 -10.98
C ILE A 347 5.14 -13.00 -11.36
N GLU A 348 5.08 -14.31 -11.14
CA GLU A 348 3.89 -15.11 -11.41
C GLU A 348 2.71 -14.74 -10.49
N ILE A 349 2.97 -14.36 -9.24
CA ILE A 349 1.93 -13.84 -8.34
C ILE A 349 1.33 -12.53 -8.88
N GLN A 350 2.16 -11.62 -9.41
CA GLN A 350 1.69 -10.38 -10.00
C GLN A 350 0.90 -10.62 -11.30
N ASN A 351 1.32 -11.60 -12.11
CA ASN A 351 0.65 -11.97 -13.35
C ASN A 351 -0.58 -12.88 -13.15
N ARG A 352 -1.02 -13.15 -11.90
CA ARG A 352 -2.15 -14.05 -11.63
C ARG A 352 -3.45 -13.65 -12.32
N LYS A 353 -3.68 -12.35 -12.53
CA LYS A 353 -4.86 -11.84 -13.26
C LYS A 353 -4.91 -12.37 -14.71
N GLU A 354 -3.77 -12.75 -15.29
CA GLU A 354 -3.63 -13.17 -16.69
C GLU A 354 -3.42 -14.68 -16.86
N GLY A 355 -3.29 -15.44 -15.75
CA GLY A 355 -3.06 -16.89 -15.81
C GLY A 355 -1.73 -17.30 -16.46
N LEU A 356 -0.79 -16.36 -16.63
CA LEU A 356 0.46 -16.56 -17.36
C LEU A 356 1.55 -17.17 -16.48
N ARG A 357 2.08 -18.32 -16.90
CA ARG A 357 3.34 -18.87 -16.37
C ARG A 357 4.51 -18.35 -17.18
N LEU A 358 5.67 -18.18 -16.53
CA LEU A 358 6.86 -17.77 -17.25
C LEU A 358 7.39 -18.90 -18.15
N SER A 359 7.78 -18.55 -19.37
CA SER A 359 8.42 -19.47 -20.29
C SER A 359 9.84 -19.84 -19.81
N ARG A 360 10.39 -20.95 -20.33
CA ARG A 360 11.79 -21.35 -20.06
C ARG A 360 12.76 -20.19 -20.32
N LEU A 361 12.58 -19.47 -21.42
CA LEU A 361 13.42 -18.33 -21.79
C LEU A 361 13.36 -17.19 -20.76
N GLN A 362 12.17 -16.89 -20.24
CA GLN A 362 11.99 -15.88 -19.20
C GLN A 362 12.64 -16.28 -17.87
N VAL A 363 12.59 -17.57 -17.53
CA VAL A 363 13.30 -18.10 -16.34
C VAL A 363 14.83 -18.00 -16.51
N LEU A 364 15.35 -18.28 -17.72
CA LEU A 364 16.78 -18.11 -18.03
C LEU A 364 17.19 -16.62 -18.02
N LEU A 365 16.31 -15.73 -18.44
CA LEU A 365 16.51 -14.29 -18.34
C LEU A 365 16.60 -13.82 -16.89
N ILE A 366 15.74 -14.34 -16.00
CA ILE A 366 15.84 -14.06 -14.56
C ILE A 366 17.21 -14.49 -14.02
N LYS A 367 17.69 -15.69 -14.38
CA LYS A 367 19.02 -16.18 -13.99
C LYS A 367 20.13 -15.22 -14.44
N ALA A 368 20.12 -14.80 -15.71
CA ALA A 368 21.10 -13.87 -16.27
C ALA A 368 21.08 -12.51 -15.54
N VAL A 369 19.89 -11.95 -15.30
CA VAL A 369 19.73 -10.68 -14.57
C VAL A 369 20.28 -10.78 -13.14
N ILE A 370 20.01 -11.88 -12.42
CA ILE A 370 20.57 -12.12 -11.09
C ILE A 370 22.10 -12.11 -11.15
N ILE A 371 22.71 -12.86 -12.09
CA ILE A 371 24.17 -12.96 -12.21
C ILE A 371 24.77 -11.57 -12.47
N HIS A 372 24.23 -10.84 -13.45
CA HIS A 372 24.69 -9.51 -13.81
C HIS A 372 24.64 -8.53 -12.63
N ASP A 373 23.50 -8.43 -11.93
CA ASP A 373 23.31 -7.46 -10.85
C ASP A 373 24.03 -7.88 -9.55
N MET A 374 24.24 -9.18 -9.33
CA MET A 374 25.03 -9.68 -8.20
C MET A 374 26.52 -9.33 -8.31
N ALA A 375 27.04 -9.03 -9.50
CA ALA A 375 28.42 -8.57 -9.70
C ALA A 375 28.64 -7.10 -9.27
N LYS A 376 27.61 -6.24 -9.29
CA LYS A 376 27.74 -4.78 -9.06
C LYS A 376 27.18 -4.34 -7.71
N PRO A 377 27.88 -3.58 -6.85
CA PRO A 377 27.29 -3.10 -5.60
C PRO A 377 26.07 -2.21 -5.91
N LEU A 378 24.88 -2.68 -5.58
CA LEU A 378 23.63 -1.94 -5.80
C LEU A 378 22.90 -1.75 -4.49
N GLU A 379 22.74 -0.49 -4.12
CA GLU A 379 22.03 -0.07 -2.92
C GLU A 379 20.77 0.69 -3.31
N ILE A 380 19.63 0.29 -2.74
CA ILE A 380 18.38 1.02 -2.88
C ILE A 380 18.23 1.88 -1.64
N LYS A 381 18.15 3.21 -1.83
CA LYS A 381 17.90 4.16 -0.75
C LYS A 381 16.57 3.85 -0.10
N SER A 382 16.64 3.20 1.06
CA SER A 382 15.49 2.65 1.74
C SER A 382 15.56 2.95 3.23
N LYS A 383 14.40 2.99 3.89
CA LYS A 383 14.28 3.31 5.31
C LYS A 383 13.24 2.38 5.94
N VAL A 384 13.74 1.59 6.90
CA VAL A 384 12.94 0.96 7.94
C VAL A 384 13.29 1.69 9.23
N ILE A 385 12.32 2.27 9.93
CA ILE A 385 12.57 2.92 11.21
C ILE A 385 12.88 1.84 12.26
N GLY A 386 13.95 2.06 13.00
CA GLY A 386 14.21 1.38 14.27
C GLY A 386 15.02 0.09 14.19
N GLU A 387 15.41 -0.40 13.02
CA GLU A 387 16.19 -1.65 12.93
C GLU A 387 17.39 -1.58 11.97
N SER A 388 18.51 -2.12 12.45
CA SER A 388 19.74 -2.34 11.68
C SER A 388 19.80 -3.71 10.99
N SER A 389 18.97 -4.67 11.42
CA SER A 389 18.90 -6.08 11.04
C SER A 389 18.26 -6.37 9.68
N VAL A 390 17.50 -5.43 9.13
CA VAL A 390 16.80 -5.63 7.86
C VAL A 390 17.76 -5.58 6.70
N GLN A 391 17.54 -6.42 5.69
CA GLN A 391 18.23 -6.31 4.41
C GLN A 391 18.05 -4.90 3.85
N LYS A 392 19.15 -4.20 3.60
CA LYS A 392 19.17 -2.83 3.03
C LYS A 392 19.52 -2.82 1.54
N SER A 393 19.83 -3.97 0.98
CA SER A 393 20.19 -4.13 -0.44
C SER A 393 19.49 -5.33 -1.07
N VAL A 394 19.27 -5.24 -2.39
CA VAL A 394 18.71 -6.34 -3.19
C VAL A 394 19.59 -7.60 -3.12
N LYS A 395 20.92 -7.42 -2.96
CA LYS A 395 21.87 -8.52 -2.77
C LYS A 395 21.67 -9.22 -1.43
N SER A 396 21.47 -8.46 -0.35
CA SER A 396 21.27 -9.06 0.98
C SER A 396 19.99 -9.91 1.03
N VAL A 397 18.94 -9.53 0.29
CA VAL A 397 17.74 -10.36 0.13
C VAL A 397 18.07 -11.69 -0.56
N LEU A 398 18.72 -11.64 -1.73
CA LEU A 398 19.05 -12.87 -2.46
C LEU A 398 20.08 -13.76 -1.74
N ARG A 399 21.00 -13.19 -0.95
CA ARG A 399 21.91 -13.96 -0.10
C ARG A 399 21.18 -14.69 1.00
N ASP A 400 20.15 -14.08 1.58
CA ASP A 400 19.31 -14.73 2.59
C ASP A 400 18.47 -15.85 1.97
N VAL A 401 17.81 -15.57 0.83
CA VAL A 401 17.05 -16.55 0.04
C VAL A 401 17.89 -17.79 -0.31
N ALA A 402 19.15 -17.60 -0.69
CA ALA A 402 20.05 -18.70 -1.05
C ALA A 402 20.23 -19.72 0.08
N LYS A 403 20.22 -19.25 1.33
CA LYS A 403 20.42 -20.06 2.54
C LYS A 403 19.16 -20.82 2.97
N GLN A 404 17.99 -20.41 2.51
CA GLN A 404 16.74 -21.03 2.90
C GLN A 404 16.54 -22.37 2.18
N THR A 405 16.05 -23.36 2.93
CA THR A 405 15.76 -24.72 2.44
C THR A 405 14.31 -24.88 1.97
N VAL A 406 13.43 -23.98 2.40
CA VAL A 406 12.00 -23.92 2.05
C VAL A 406 11.75 -22.69 1.17
N SER A 407 10.68 -22.69 0.37
CA SER A 407 10.33 -21.53 -0.46
C SER A 407 10.20 -20.26 0.40
N PRO A 408 11.01 -19.22 0.14
CA PRO A 408 11.03 -18.01 0.95
C PRO A 408 9.74 -17.21 0.79
N ASN A 409 9.13 -16.84 1.91
CA ASN A 409 8.00 -15.92 1.93
C ASN A 409 8.49 -14.49 1.59
N SER A 410 8.00 -13.93 0.49
CA SER A 410 8.37 -12.58 0.02
C SER A 410 8.02 -11.47 1.02
N ASN A 411 7.01 -11.67 1.88
CA ASN A 411 6.62 -10.73 2.93
C ASN A 411 7.67 -10.60 4.05
N LYS A 412 8.69 -11.47 4.08
CA LYS A 412 9.84 -11.33 4.99
C LYS A 412 10.77 -10.17 4.61
N TYR A 413 10.70 -9.71 3.36
CA TYR A 413 11.61 -8.71 2.83
C TYR A 413 10.87 -7.41 2.52
N PRO A 414 11.58 -6.26 2.54
CA PRO A 414 10.99 -5.01 2.09
C PRO A 414 10.53 -5.13 0.62
N GLU A 415 9.22 -4.99 0.36
CA GLU A 415 8.62 -5.02 -1.00
C GLU A 415 9.43 -4.23 -2.04
N ALA A 416 10.05 -3.10 -1.69
CA ALA A 416 10.90 -2.35 -2.61
C ALA A 416 12.11 -3.14 -3.13
N LEU A 417 12.79 -3.87 -2.24
CA LEU A 417 13.92 -4.71 -2.62
C LEU A 417 13.49 -5.92 -3.44
N VAL A 418 12.24 -6.35 -3.24
CA VAL A 418 11.61 -7.44 -4.00
C VAL A 418 11.17 -6.94 -5.39
N GLN A 419 10.47 -5.80 -5.45
CA GLN A 419 9.96 -5.16 -6.66
C GLN A 419 11.08 -4.72 -7.61
N TYR A 420 12.28 -4.44 -7.09
CA TYR A 420 13.46 -4.23 -7.93
C TYR A 420 13.61 -5.31 -9.00
N TRP A 421 13.45 -6.59 -8.62
CA TRP A 421 13.63 -7.70 -9.54
C TRP A 421 12.54 -7.79 -10.61
N VAL A 422 11.32 -7.34 -10.29
CA VAL A 422 10.22 -7.23 -11.26
C VAL A 422 10.58 -6.17 -12.31
N PHE A 423 10.98 -4.97 -11.88
CA PHE A 423 11.37 -3.90 -12.81
C PHE A 423 12.59 -4.28 -13.65
N ARG A 424 13.57 -4.99 -13.08
CA ARG A 424 14.73 -5.50 -13.81
C ARG A 424 14.36 -6.57 -14.83
N PHE A 425 13.45 -7.48 -14.49
CA PHE A 425 12.95 -8.47 -15.42
C PHE A 425 12.20 -7.83 -16.60
N GLN A 426 11.36 -6.83 -16.33
CA GLN A 426 10.67 -6.05 -17.37
C GLN A 426 11.66 -5.33 -18.29
N LEU A 427 12.68 -4.67 -17.71
CA LEU A 427 13.76 -4.04 -18.48
C LEU A 427 14.50 -5.06 -19.35
N ALA A 428 14.90 -6.19 -18.76
CA ALA A 428 15.62 -7.25 -19.46
C ALA A 428 14.83 -7.81 -20.65
N THR A 429 13.52 -8.05 -20.45
CA THR A 429 12.63 -8.55 -21.49
C THR A 429 12.54 -7.57 -22.65
N TYR A 430 12.47 -6.27 -22.34
CA TYR A 430 12.47 -5.22 -23.34
C TYR A 430 13.81 -5.12 -24.10
N LEU A 431 14.94 -5.21 -23.40
CA LEU A 431 16.27 -5.16 -24.01
C LEU A 431 16.54 -6.34 -24.95
N LEU A 432 16.06 -7.55 -24.61
CA LEU A 432 16.17 -8.70 -25.51
C LEU A 432 15.43 -8.50 -26.82
N ALA A 433 14.30 -7.77 -26.81
CA ALA A 433 13.56 -7.45 -28.03
C ALA A 433 14.21 -6.31 -28.84
N TYR A 434 15.06 -5.47 -28.23
CA TYR A 434 15.59 -4.24 -28.83
C TYR A 434 17.04 -3.95 -28.40
N PRO A 435 18.05 -4.65 -28.96
CA PRO A 435 19.34 -4.83 -28.32
C PRO A 435 20.31 -3.63 -28.45
N ASP A 436 20.20 -2.85 -29.53
CA ASP A 436 21.16 -1.80 -29.90
C ASP A 436 20.56 -0.39 -29.98
N ASN A 437 19.53 -0.12 -29.18
CA ASN A 437 18.81 1.15 -29.29
C ASN A 437 18.80 1.90 -27.95
N GLU A 438 19.87 2.66 -27.68
CA GLU A 438 19.94 3.60 -26.54
C GLU A 438 18.73 4.55 -26.51
N LYS A 439 18.20 4.95 -27.67
CA LYS A 439 16.95 5.73 -27.75
C LYS A 439 15.76 4.95 -27.16
N LYS A 440 15.63 3.65 -27.44
CA LYS A 440 14.59 2.77 -26.88
C LYS A 440 14.79 2.48 -25.40
N GLN A 441 16.02 2.38 -24.90
CA GLN A 441 16.31 2.26 -23.47
C GLN A 441 15.89 3.54 -22.71
N ASN A 442 16.24 4.71 -23.24
CA ASN A 442 15.78 5.99 -22.72
C ASN A 442 14.26 6.16 -22.84
N SER A 443 13.63 5.59 -23.86
CA SER A 443 12.18 5.59 -24.02
C SER A 443 11.48 4.72 -22.97
N LEU A 444 12.04 3.56 -22.62
CA LEU A 444 11.52 2.74 -21.53
C LEU A 444 11.69 3.42 -20.17
N ARG A 445 12.83 4.08 -19.92
CA ARG A 445 13.04 4.90 -18.72
C ARG A 445 11.97 5.98 -18.59
N LYS A 446 11.78 6.79 -19.64
CA LYS A 446 10.73 7.83 -19.71
C LYS A 446 9.32 7.24 -19.55
N ARG A 447 9.06 6.06 -20.13
CA ARG A 447 7.78 5.36 -20.00
C ARG A 447 7.52 4.87 -18.57
N ASN A 448 8.53 4.39 -17.86
CA ASN A 448 8.34 4.00 -16.47
C ASN A 448 8.20 5.24 -15.58
N GLU A 449 8.94 6.32 -15.85
CA GLU A 449 8.72 7.61 -15.17
C GLU A 449 7.28 8.11 -15.32
N LEU A 450 6.66 7.89 -16.49
CA LEU A 450 5.24 8.16 -16.78
C LEU A 450 4.27 7.25 -16.03
N GLU A 451 4.47 5.93 -16.08
CA GLU A 451 3.67 4.94 -15.34
C GLU A 451 3.73 5.20 -13.82
N MET A 452 4.79 5.85 -13.36
CA MET A 452 4.93 6.25 -11.96
C MET A 452 4.37 7.63 -11.65
N PHE A 453 4.27 8.48 -12.66
CA PHE A 453 3.66 9.79 -12.55
C PHE A 453 2.15 9.68 -12.34
N SER A 454 1.48 8.68 -12.96
CA SER A 454 0.03 8.43 -12.79
C SER A 454 -0.37 8.19 -11.34
N ASP A 455 0.42 7.42 -10.61
CA ASP A 455 0.15 7.03 -9.23
C ASP A 455 0.36 8.18 -8.23
N ALA A 456 1.38 9.02 -8.47
CA ALA A 456 1.56 10.25 -7.70
C ALA A 456 0.43 11.25 -8.02
N TYR A 457 -0.03 11.26 -9.27
CA TYR A 457 -1.11 12.10 -9.74
C TYR A 457 -2.46 11.70 -9.18
N LEU A 458 -2.78 10.40 -9.13
CA LEU A 458 -4.02 9.88 -8.55
C LEU A 458 -4.17 10.29 -7.09
N ASN A 459 -3.07 10.19 -6.33
CA ASN A 459 -3.02 10.64 -4.95
C ASN A 459 -3.17 12.17 -4.84
N GLN A 460 -2.50 12.95 -5.69
CA GLN A 460 -2.66 14.41 -5.71
C GLN A 460 -4.07 14.82 -6.12
N TYR A 461 -4.68 14.15 -7.09
CA TYR A 461 -6.07 14.32 -7.49
C TYR A 461 -6.95 14.12 -6.26
N LEU A 462 -6.97 12.92 -5.69
CA LEU A 462 -7.83 12.59 -4.55
C LEU A 462 -7.61 13.54 -3.35
N LYS A 463 -6.36 13.97 -3.11
CA LYS A 463 -5.99 14.88 -2.01
C LYS A 463 -6.33 16.35 -2.25
N HIS A 464 -6.18 16.87 -3.47
CA HIS A 464 -6.38 18.29 -3.79
C HIS A 464 -7.78 18.62 -4.28
N SER A 465 -8.49 17.64 -4.86
CA SER A 465 -9.81 17.89 -5.43
C SER A 465 -10.96 17.81 -4.42
N GLN A 466 -10.66 17.65 -3.12
CA GLN A 466 -11.68 17.48 -2.08
C GLN A 466 -12.69 16.34 -2.43
N LEU A 467 -12.27 15.41 -3.28
CA LEU A 467 -13.05 14.28 -3.80
C LEU A 467 -13.03 13.08 -2.86
N VAL A 468 -12.54 13.26 -1.63
CA VAL A 468 -12.63 12.30 -0.53
C VAL A 468 -14.02 12.36 0.11
N THR A 469 -15.04 12.45 -0.73
CA THR A 469 -16.46 12.41 -0.34
C THR A 469 -17.02 11.03 -0.63
N PHE A 470 -17.98 10.58 0.17
CA PHE A 470 -18.57 9.24 0.02
C PHE A 470 -19.13 9.06 -1.39
N LYS A 471 -19.89 10.05 -1.88
CA LYS A 471 -20.45 10.04 -3.22
C LYS A 471 -19.37 9.96 -4.30
N THR A 472 -18.28 10.70 -4.13
CA THR A 472 -17.22 10.70 -5.15
C THR A 472 -16.44 9.39 -5.14
N LEU A 473 -16.09 8.88 -3.96
CA LEU A 473 -15.37 7.61 -3.83
C LEU A 473 -16.22 6.41 -4.29
N LYS A 474 -17.53 6.41 -3.99
CA LYS A 474 -18.48 5.39 -4.48
C LYS A 474 -18.52 5.29 -6.00
N PHE A 475 -18.43 6.43 -6.69
CA PHE A 475 -18.46 6.50 -8.16
C PHE A 475 -17.09 6.82 -8.76
N PHE A 476 -16.01 6.61 -8.01
CA PHE A 476 -14.68 7.05 -8.39
C PHE A 476 -14.20 6.40 -9.69
N PRO A 477 -14.30 5.06 -9.90
CA PRO A 477 -13.90 4.45 -11.16
C PRO A 477 -14.62 5.06 -12.37
N ILE A 478 -15.94 5.22 -12.28
CA ILE A 478 -16.78 5.75 -13.37
C ILE A 478 -16.46 7.22 -13.63
N THR A 479 -16.31 8.02 -12.57
CA THR A 479 -16.00 9.45 -12.66
C THR A 479 -14.61 9.67 -13.24
N PHE A 480 -13.66 8.84 -12.82
CA PHE A 480 -12.30 8.83 -13.33
C PHE A 480 -12.30 8.47 -14.81
N GLU A 481 -12.89 7.34 -15.20
CA GLU A 481 -12.95 6.88 -16.58
C GLU A 481 -13.57 7.94 -17.52
N LYS A 482 -14.71 8.53 -17.14
CA LYS A 482 -15.36 9.60 -17.91
C LYS A 482 -14.46 10.82 -18.07
N SER A 483 -13.80 11.23 -16.98
CA SER A 483 -12.91 12.38 -16.99
C SER A 483 -11.70 12.10 -17.90
N MET A 484 -11.13 10.89 -17.83
CA MET A 484 -10.00 10.46 -18.65
C MET A 484 -10.33 10.39 -20.13
N ARG A 485 -11.50 9.84 -20.50
CA ARG A 485 -12.00 9.88 -21.89
C ARG A 485 -12.12 11.32 -22.40
N GLY A 486 -12.61 12.23 -21.55
CA GLY A 486 -12.69 13.66 -21.88
C GLY A 486 -11.34 14.32 -22.13
N VAL A 487 -10.30 13.96 -21.37
CA VAL A 487 -8.94 14.45 -21.63
C VAL A 487 -8.36 13.84 -22.90
N SER A 488 -8.50 12.53 -23.09
CA SER A 488 -8.04 11.85 -24.31
C SER A 488 -8.66 12.47 -25.57
N ALA A 489 -9.95 12.78 -25.55
CA ALA A 489 -10.63 13.45 -26.66
C ALA A 489 -10.12 14.88 -26.90
N SER A 490 -9.75 15.59 -25.83
CA SER A 490 -9.20 16.95 -25.93
C SER A 490 -7.77 16.96 -26.50
N LEU A 491 -7.01 15.88 -26.27
CA LEU A 491 -5.67 15.70 -26.83
C LEU A 491 -5.68 15.20 -28.28
N SER A 492 -6.71 14.44 -28.70
CA SER A 492 -6.86 13.99 -30.09
C SER A 492 -7.50 15.03 -31.03
N GLY A 493 -7.94 16.17 -30.49
CA GLY A 493 -8.61 17.24 -31.23
C GLY A 493 -7.72 18.45 -31.56
N THR A 494 -6.44 18.36 -31.23
CA THR A 494 -5.35 19.26 -31.62
C THR A 494 -4.44 18.55 -32.61
#